data_AF-A0A7D9JTF7-F1
#
_entry.id   AF-A0A7D9JTF7-F1
#
_cell.length_a   1.000
_cell.length_b   1.000
_cell.length_c   1.000
_cell.angle_alpha   90.00
_cell.angle_beta   90.00
_cell.angle_gamma   90.00
#
_symmetry.space_group_name_H-M   'P 1'
#
loop_
_entity.id
_entity.type
_entity.pdbx_description
1 polymer ?
#
loop_
_entity_poly.entity_id
_entity_poly.type
_entity_poly.pdbx_seq_one_letter_code
_entity_poly.pdbx_strand_id
1 'polypeptide(L)'
;MAEFKIVFVLILLPLLQHITGQTTNQLPYYEGLPNSFSVDEDAEIGFIVSEITAKDPEGEKVTMSLDGIGKDILNIVDERGDVNMTGLSPLTRRLSLKKKLDRE
;
A
#
# COMPACT_ATOMS: atom_id res chain seq x y z
N MET A 1 8.12 -8.20 -24.78
CA MET A 1 8.06 -7.92 -23.34
C MET A 1 8.35 -6.44 -23.16
N ALA A 2 7.30 -5.62 -23.27
CA ALA A 2 7.36 -4.25 -22.82
C ALA A 2 7.09 -4.20 -21.31
N GLU A 3 7.73 -3.27 -20.61
CA GLU A 3 7.63 -3.12 -19.15
C GLU A 3 6.94 -1.78 -18.85
N PHE A 4 5.94 -1.78 -17.98
CA PHE A 4 5.33 -0.54 -17.48
C PHE A 4 5.96 -0.14 -16.14
N LYS A 5 6.49 1.09 -16.07
CA LYS A 5 6.90 1.72 -14.82
C LYS A 5 5.72 2.45 -14.21
N ILE A 6 5.30 2.02 -13.02
CA ILE A 6 4.20 2.65 -12.28
C ILE A 6 4.81 3.51 -11.16
N VAL A 7 4.34 4.75 -11.03
CA VAL A 7 4.75 5.71 -9.98
C VAL A 7 3.52 6.16 -9.21
N PHE A 8 3.38 5.75 -7.95
CA PHE A 8 2.25 6.12 -7.10
C PHE A 8 2.70 6.83 -5.83
N VAL A 9 1.75 7.50 -5.16
CA VAL A 9 1.97 8.15 -3.87
C VAL A 9 1.11 7.43 -2.84
N LEU A 10 1.75 6.82 -1.84
CA LEU A 10 1.03 6.30 -0.68
C LEU A 10 1.01 7.35 0.42
N ILE A 11 -0.18 7.66 0.92
CA ILE A 11 -0.39 8.59 2.04
C ILE A 11 -0.76 7.76 3.27
N LEU A 12 -0.06 7.97 4.38
CA LEU A 12 -0.45 7.50 5.71
C LEU A 12 -0.99 8.67 6.51
N LEU A 13 -2.13 8.48 7.17
CA LEU A 13 -2.72 9.47 8.07
C LEU A 13 -2.55 8.98 9.53
N PRO A 14 -1.95 9.76 10.44
CA PRO A 14 -1.96 9.42 11.86
C PRO A 14 -3.38 9.56 12.41
N LEU A 15 -3.79 8.62 13.26
CA LEU A 15 -4.97 8.80 14.12
C LEU A 15 -4.50 9.54 15.36
N LEU A 16 -4.94 10.79 15.55
CA LEU A 16 -4.69 11.52 16.80
C LEU A 16 -5.45 10.83 17.95
N GLN A 17 -4.81 9.90 18.66
CA GLN A 17 -5.30 9.38 19.92
C GLN A 17 -4.53 10.02 21.07
N HIS A 18 -5.26 10.64 21.99
CA HIS A 18 -4.68 11.23 23.19
C HIS A 18 -4.46 10.10 24.20
N ILE A 19 -3.30 9.44 24.19
CA ILE A 19 -2.92 8.51 25.25
C ILE A 19 -2.42 9.33 26.44
N THR A 20 -3.08 9.20 27.58
CA THR A 20 -2.68 9.83 28.83
C THR A 20 -1.27 9.36 29.22
N GLY A 21 -0.23 10.18 28.95
CA GLY A 21 1.15 9.91 29.39
C GLY A 21 2.22 9.78 28.30
N GLN A 22 1.88 9.87 27.01
CA GLN A 22 2.85 9.99 25.90
C GLN A 22 2.60 11.32 25.20
N THR A 23 3.52 12.28 25.27
CA THR A 23 3.24 13.66 24.83
C THR A 23 3.41 13.90 23.33
N THR A 24 3.78 12.92 22.51
CA THR A 24 3.80 13.05 21.04
C THR A 24 3.63 11.69 20.37
N ASN A 25 2.51 11.43 19.69
CA ASN A 25 2.39 10.30 18.76
C ASN A 25 3.31 10.55 17.56
N GLN A 26 4.13 9.58 17.18
CA GLN A 26 4.98 9.66 16.01
C GLN A 26 4.18 9.35 14.73
N LEU A 27 4.65 9.89 13.61
CA LEU A 27 4.00 9.62 12.33
C LEU A 27 4.25 8.16 11.91
N PRO A 28 3.23 7.47 11.37
CA PRO A 28 3.43 6.18 10.74
C PRO A 28 4.26 6.32 9.44
N TYR A 29 5.00 5.27 9.10
CA TYR A 29 5.84 5.18 7.91
C TYR A 29 5.69 3.83 7.21
N TYR A 30 6.04 3.77 5.91
CA TYR A 30 6.17 2.50 5.20
C TYR A 30 7.59 1.96 5.35
N GLU A 31 7.70 0.66 5.63
CA GLU A 31 8.96 -0.06 5.59
C GLU A 31 9.07 -0.82 4.27
N GLY A 32 10.22 -0.69 3.60
CA GLY A 32 10.55 -1.50 2.42
C GLY A 32 9.79 -1.17 1.14
N LEU A 33 9.15 0.01 1.04
CA LEU A 33 8.47 0.42 -0.19
C LEU A 33 9.50 0.79 -1.28
N PRO A 34 9.57 0.09 -2.41
CA PRO A 34 10.44 0.52 -3.50
C PRO A 34 9.82 1.72 -4.22
N ASN A 35 10.69 2.61 -4.73
CA ASN A 35 10.28 3.85 -5.40
C ASN A 35 9.63 3.62 -6.77
N SER A 36 9.76 2.41 -7.31
CA SER A 36 9.22 2.02 -8.61
C SER A 36 9.02 0.51 -8.65
N PHE A 37 8.01 0.09 -9.42
CA PHE A 37 7.76 -1.31 -9.72
C PHE A 37 7.70 -1.49 -11.23
N SER A 38 8.04 -2.71 -11.64
CA SER A 38 8.05 -3.17 -13.00
C SER A 38 7.10 -4.35 -13.08
N VAL A 39 6.14 -4.29 -13.98
CA VAL A 39 5.16 -5.36 -14.18
C VAL A 39 5.15 -5.71 -15.66
N ASP A 40 5.11 -7.01 -15.95
CA ASP A 40 4.93 -7.51 -17.31
C ASP A 40 3.54 -7.08 -17.83
N GLU A 41 3.48 -6.62 -19.07
CA GLU A 41 2.22 -6.23 -19.72
C GLU A 41 1.25 -7.42 -19.83
N ASP A 42 1.78 -8.64 -19.96
CA ASP A 42 1.00 -9.87 -20.06
C ASP A 42 0.57 -10.43 -18.69
N ALA A 43 0.91 -9.75 -17.59
CA ALA A 43 0.55 -10.19 -16.25
C ALA A 43 -0.96 -10.27 -16.05
N GLU A 44 -1.40 -11.37 -15.43
CA GLU A 44 -2.83 -11.61 -15.16
C GLU A 44 -3.38 -10.68 -14.08
N ILE A 45 -4.70 -10.48 -14.09
CA ILE A 45 -5.40 -9.78 -13.01
C ILE A 45 -5.17 -10.51 -11.69
N GLY A 46 -4.87 -9.78 -10.62
CA GLY A 46 -4.52 -10.33 -9.33
C GLY A 46 -3.03 -10.65 -9.16
N PHE A 47 -2.21 -10.45 -10.20
CA PHE A 47 -0.75 -10.55 -10.07
C PHE A 47 -0.25 -9.66 -8.94
N ILE A 48 0.55 -10.25 -8.03
CA ILE A 48 1.11 -9.56 -6.88
C ILE A 48 2.37 -8.81 -7.32
N VAL A 49 2.26 -7.49 -7.33
CA VAL A 49 3.34 -6.58 -7.71
C VAL A 49 4.35 -6.44 -6.58
N SER A 50 3.88 -6.36 -5.33
CA SER A 50 4.73 -6.31 -4.14
C SER A 50 3.93 -6.50 -2.86
N GLU A 51 4.64 -6.78 -1.78
CA GLU A 51 4.17 -6.59 -0.41
C GLU A 51 4.58 -5.20 0.10
N ILE A 52 3.74 -4.60 0.95
CA ILE A 52 3.95 -3.29 1.58
C ILE A 52 3.60 -3.39 3.07
N THR A 53 4.40 -2.76 3.93
CA THR A 53 4.21 -2.79 5.38
C THR A 53 4.19 -1.37 5.93
N ALA A 54 3.11 -1.00 6.63
CA ALA A 54 3.03 0.25 7.38
C ALA A 54 3.32 0.00 8.86
N LYS A 55 4.14 0.86 9.45
CA LYS A 55 4.51 0.85 10.87
C LYS A 55 4.18 2.19 11.51
N ASP A 56 3.54 2.10 12.64
CA ASP A 56 3.38 3.16 13.63
C ASP A 56 4.31 2.85 14.82
N PRO A 57 5.21 3.77 15.23
CA PRO A 57 6.16 3.53 16.32
C PRO A 57 5.53 3.16 17.66
N GLU A 58 4.30 3.61 17.90
CA GLU A 58 3.51 3.36 19.10
C GLU A 58 2.67 2.08 19.00
N GLY A 59 2.65 1.44 17.83
CA GLY A 59 1.85 0.26 17.57
C GLY A 59 0.35 0.55 17.39
N GLU A 60 -0.01 1.83 17.15
CA GLU A 60 -1.39 2.22 16.94
C GLU A 60 -1.94 1.71 15.61
N LYS A 61 -3.25 1.91 15.40
CA LYS A 61 -3.88 1.57 14.13
C LYS A 61 -3.40 2.53 13.03
N VAL A 62 -3.05 1.95 11.89
CA VAL A 62 -2.70 2.68 10.67
C VAL A 62 -3.77 2.48 9.61
N THR A 63 -3.96 3.48 8.75
CA THR A 63 -4.81 3.37 7.55
C THR A 63 -3.97 3.63 6.32
N MET A 64 -3.93 2.66 5.41
CA MET A 64 -3.30 2.81 4.10
C MET A 64 -4.30 3.41 3.11
N SER A 65 -3.78 4.09 2.09
CA SER A 65 -4.55 4.56 0.94
C SER A 65 -3.69 4.52 -0.31
N LEU A 66 -4.27 4.11 -1.45
CA LEU A 66 -3.61 4.16 -2.75
C LEU A 66 -4.17 5.33 -3.56
N ASP A 67 -3.30 6.26 -3.95
CA ASP A 67 -3.66 7.37 -4.81
C ASP A 67 -2.56 7.69 -5.83
N GLY A 68 -2.90 8.49 -6.84
CA GLY A 68 -1.98 8.87 -7.93
C GLY A 68 -1.98 7.92 -9.14
N ILE A 69 -0.92 8.04 -9.96
CA ILE A 69 -0.78 7.29 -11.22
C ILE A 69 -0.56 5.82 -10.90
N GLY A 70 -1.53 4.98 -11.26
CA GLY A 70 -1.50 3.55 -10.93
C GLY A 70 -2.69 3.08 -10.10
N LYS A 71 -3.43 3.98 -9.45
CA LYS A 71 -4.68 3.62 -8.76
C LYS A 71 -5.69 2.95 -9.69
N ASP A 72 -5.67 3.29 -10.98
CA ASP A 72 -6.53 2.70 -12.01
C ASP A 72 -6.10 1.32 -12.52
N ILE A 73 -4.93 0.84 -12.09
CA ILE A 73 -4.39 -0.48 -12.45
C ILE A 73 -4.06 -1.35 -11.23
N LEU A 74 -3.96 -0.77 -10.03
CA LEU A 74 -3.57 -1.46 -8.80
C LEU A 74 -4.66 -1.42 -7.74
N ASN A 75 -4.63 -2.42 -6.85
CA ASN A 75 -5.37 -2.48 -5.61
C ASN A 75 -4.42 -2.80 -4.45
N ILE A 76 -4.75 -2.33 -3.25
CA ILE A 76 -4.15 -2.80 -2.00
C ILE A 76 -5.12 -3.79 -1.38
N VAL A 77 -4.66 -5.02 -1.17
CA VAL A 77 -5.45 -6.12 -0.58
C VAL A 77 -4.66 -6.83 0.51
N ASP A 78 -5.33 -7.56 1.39
CA ASP A 78 -4.67 -8.50 2.29
C ASP A 78 -4.34 -9.84 1.60
N GLU A 79 -3.90 -10.83 2.37
CA GLU A 79 -3.62 -12.20 1.90
C GLU A 79 -4.84 -12.93 1.32
N ARG A 80 -6.05 -12.51 1.70
CA ARG A 80 -7.34 -13.10 1.30
C ARG A 80 -8.01 -12.34 0.15
N GLY A 81 -7.48 -11.18 -0.20
CA GLY A 81 -8.04 -10.30 -1.24
C GLY A 81 -8.97 -9.22 -0.69
N ASP A 82 -9.08 -9.09 0.63
CA ASP A 82 -9.91 -8.06 1.26
C ASP A 82 -9.24 -6.69 1.15
N VAL A 83 -10.02 -5.68 0.79
CA VAL A 83 -9.57 -4.28 0.64
C VAL A 83 -9.58 -3.51 1.96
N ASN A 84 -9.59 -4.19 3.11
CA ASN A 84 -9.56 -3.52 4.40
C ASN A 84 -8.19 -2.87 4.62
N MET A 85 -8.16 -1.54 4.56
CA MET A 85 -6.93 -0.75 4.58
C MET A 85 -6.52 -0.29 6.00
N THR A 86 -7.28 -0.64 7.02
CA THR A 86 -7.06 -0.20 8.40
C THR A 86 -6.74 -1.41 9.30
N GLY A 87 -5.71 -1.30 10.12
CA GLY A 87 -5.33 -2.37 11.05
C GLY A 87 -4.27 -1.92 12.04
N LEU A 88 -3.94 -2.79 12.99
CA LEU A 88 -2.86 -2.53 13.94
C LEU A 88 -1.51 -2.53 13.24
N SER A 89 -0.60 -1.65 13.67
CA SER A 89 0.80 -1.67 13.28
C SER A 89 1.53 -2.88 13.90
N PRO A 90 2.39 -3.60 13.15
CA PRO A 90 2.64 -3.43 11.71
C PRO A 90 1.49 -3.99 10.87
N LEU A 91 1.05 -3.21 9.87
CA LEU A 91 0.02 -3.63 8.91
C LEU A 91 0.67 -4.03 7.58
N THR A 92 0.56 -5.31 7.21
CA THR A 92 1.09 -5.83 5.94
C THR A 92 -0.03 -6.01 4.92
N ARG A 93 0.20 -5.56 3.68
CA ARG A 93 -0.73 -5.67 2.54
C ARG A 93 0.01 -5.98 1.26
N ARG A 94 -0.72 -6.44 0.25
CA ARG A 94 -0.22 -6.74 -1.09
C ARG A 94 -0.76 -5.73 -2.09
N LEU A 95 0.10 -5.31 -3.00
CA LEU A 95 -0.26 -4.52 -4.17
C LEU A 95 -0.52 -5.49 -5.34
N SER A 96 -1.74 -5.47 -5.89
CA SER A 96 -2.16 -6.41 -6.93
C SER A 96 -2.72 -5.70 -8.16
N LEU A 97 -2.54 -6.26 -9.35
CA LEU A 97 -3.21 -5.76 -10.56
C LEU A 97 -4.73 -5.92 -10.45
N LYS A 98 -5.49 -4.86 -10.73
CA LYS A 98 -6.97 -4.90 -10.79
C LYS A 98 -7.52 -5.04 -12.21
N LYS A 99 -6.68 -4.83 -13.21
CA LYS A 99 -7.02 -5.01 -14.63
C LYS A 99 -5.78 -5.42 -15.42
N LYS A 100 -6.01 -5.98 -16.60
CA LYS A 100 -4.95 -6.33 -17.54
C LYS A 100 -4.29 -5.07 -18.09
N LEU A 101 -2.99 -5.15 -18.36
CA LEU A 101 -2.16 -4.07 -18.90
C LEU A 101 -2.06 -4.20 -20.43
N ASP A 102 -3.18 -4.43 -21.11
CA ASP A 102 -3.16 -4.50 -22.57
C ASP A 102 -3.02 -3.09 -23.15
N ARG A 103 -2.14 -2.94 -24.16
CA ARG A 103 -2.09 -1.75 -25.01
C ARG A 103 -3.40 -1.68 -25.81
N GLU A 104 -4.15 -0.59 -25.69
CA GLU A 104 -5.08 -0.20 -26.78
C GLU A 104 -4.30 0.14 -28.05
#